data_AF-A0AA35R734-F1
#
_entry.id   AF-A0AA35R734-F1
#
_cell.length_a   1.000
_cell.length_b   1.000
_cell.length_c   1.000
_cell.angle_alpha   90.00
_cell.angle_beta   90.00
_cell.angle_gamma   90.00
#
_symmetry.space_group_name_H-M   'P 1'
#
loop_
_entity.id
_entity.type
_entity.pdbx_description
1 polymer ?
#
loop_
_entity_poly.entity_id
_entity_poly.type
_entity_poly.pdbx_seq_one_letter_code
_entity_poly.pdbx_strand_id
1 'polypeptide(L)' 'MASDAMKKLRKKLTKEAIRDSQIAMQGGTETDLLKCSKCGSRKCTYTQAQTRSADEPMTTFAYCLTCGHRWKFC' A
#
# COMPACT_ATOMS: atom_id res chain seq x y z
N MET A 1 35.02 -24.96 6.95
CA MET A 1 33.57 -24.74 7.14
C MET A 1 33.38 -23.71 8.24
N ALA A 2 32.50 -22.71 8.08
CA ALA A 2 32.30 -21.66 9.10
C ALA A 2 31.86 -22.25 10.46
N SER A 3 32.24 -21.61 11.57
CA SER A 3 31.80 -22.01 12.92
C SER A 3 30.27 -22.02 13.04
N ASP A 4 29.72 -22.84 13.93
CA ASP A 4 28.27 -22.99 14.06
C ASP A 4 27.57 -21.67 14.45
N ALA A 5 28.24 -20.82 15.22
CA ALA A 5 27.76 -19.47 15.53
C ALA A 5 27.60 -18.62 14.26
N MET A 6 28.60 -18.63 13.37
CA MET A 6 28.57 -17.86 12.12
C MET A 6 27.55 -18.41 11.12
N LYS A 7 27.36 -19.74 11.06
CA LYS A 7 26.30 -20.36 10.26
C LYS A 7 24.91 -19.94 10.75
N LYS A 8 24.69 -19.87 12.06
CA LYS A 8 23.42 -19.46 12.67
C LYS A 8 23.12 -17.99 12.38
N LEU A 9 24.12 -17.12 12.48
CA LEU A 9 23.99 -15.69 12.15
C LEU A 9 23.64 -15.49 10.67
N ARG A 10 24.36 -16.14 9.75
CA ARG A 10 24.07 -16.06 8.31
C ARG A 10 22.64 -16.51 7.99
N LYS A 11 22.19 -17.62 8.58
CA LYS A 11 20.81 -18.11 8.42
C LYS A 11 19.76 -17.16 8.97
N LYS A 12 20.07 -16.39 10.01
CA LYS A 12 19.15 -15.39 10.57
C LYS A 12 19.04 -14.18 9.63
N LEU A 13 20.18 -13.64 9.20
CA LEU A 13 20.26 -12.50 8.27
C LEU A 13 19.59 -12.81 6.92
N THR A 14 19.79 -14.00 6.37
CA THR A 14 19.13 -14.38 5.11
C THR A 14 17.62 -14.49 5.27
N LYS A 15 17.12 -15.00 6.40
CA LYS A 15 15.68 -15.04 6.69
C LYS A 15 15.07 -13.65 6.85
N GLU A 16 15.79 -12.75 7.50
CA GLU A 16 15.35 -11.35 7.70
C GLU A 16 15.31 -10.62 6.35
N ALA A 17 16.36 -10.73 5.53
CA ALA A 17 16.40 -10.13 4.20
C ALA A 17 15.26 -10.62 3.28
N ILE A 18 14.96 -11.93 3.30
CA ILE A 18 13.84 -12.49 2.54
C ILE A 18 12.50 -11.93 3.05
N ARG A 19 12.33 -11.81 4.38
CA ARG A 19 11.10 -11.25 4.96
C ARG A 19 10.89 -9.81 4.55
N ASP A 20 11.91 -8.98 4.65
CA ASP A 20 11.81 -7.55 4.33
C ASP A 20 11.52 -7.32 2.85
N SER A 21 12.11 -8.13 1.96
CA SER A 21 11.83 -8.08 0.52
C SER A 21 10.40 -8.46 0.13
N GLN A 22 9.69 -9.23 0.98
CA GLN A 22 8.33 -9.68 0.70
C GLN A 22 7.26 -8.67 1.12
N ILE A 23 7.63 -7.59 1.83
CA ILE A 23 6.70 -6.54 2.24
C ILE A 23 6.47 -5.61 1.05
N ALA A 24 5.65 -6.04 0.10
CA ALA A 24 5.05 -5.15 -0.89
C ALA A 24 3.95 -4.32 -0.20
N MET A 25 4.34 -3.33 0.61
CA MET A 25 3.38 -2.33 1.08
C MET A 25 2.92 -1.53 -0.14
N GLN A 26 1.62 -1.60 -0.45
CA GLN A 26 0.99 -0.70 -1.41
C GLN A 26 1.06 0.71 -0.82
N GLY A 27 2.14 1.41 -1.16
CA GLY A 27 2.47 2.73 -0.64
C GLY A 27 1.47 3.77 -1.14
N GLY A 28 0.84 4.44 -0.18
CA GLY A 28 0.02 5.62 -0.39
C GLY A 28 -0.16 6.33 0.95
N THR A 29 -0.48 7.61 0.91
CA THR A 29 -0.84 8.37 2.11
C THR A 29 -2.23 7.93 2.59
N GLU A 30 -2.28 7.33 3.78
CA GLU A 30 -3.55 6.98 4.42
C GLU A 30 -4.29 8.25 4.83
N THR A 31 -5.56 8.37 4.46
CA THR A 31 -6.41 9.49 4.86
C THR A 31 -7.73 9.02 5.42
N ASP A 32 -8.15 9.63 6.53
CA ASP A 32 -9.45 9.37 7.16
C ASP A 32 -10.61 10.15 6.52
N LEU A 33 -10.34 10.89 5.44
CA LEU A 33 -11.33 11.74 4.75
C LEU A 33 -12.41 10.91 4.03
N LEU A 34 -12.09 9.67 3.68
CA LEU A 34 -12.94 8.81 2.86
C LEU A 34 -13.38 7.59 3.66
N LYS A 35 -14.68 7.30 3.65
CA LYS A 35 -15.24 6.09 4.26
C LYS A 35 -15.55 5.07 3.16
N CYS A 36 -14.98 3.87 3.28
CA CYS A 36 -15.29 2.79 2.36
C CYS A 36 -16.74 2.31 2.53
N SER A 37 -17.51 2.31 1.44
CA SER A 37 -18.90 1.80 1.43
C SER A 37 -18.99 0.29 1.71
N LYS A 38 -17.96 -0.48 1.36
CA LYS A 38 -17.97 -1.95 1.46
C LYS A 38 -17.63 -2.47 2.85
N CYS A 39 -16.66 -1.88 3.53
CA CYS A 39 -16.18 -2.36 4.84
C CYS A 39 -16.33 -1.34 5.98
N GLY A 40 -16.77 -0.10 5.69
CA GLY A 40 -16.93 0.95 6.69
C GLY A 40 -15.65 1.54 7.26
N SER A 41 -14.48 0.98 6.92
CA SER A 41 -13.17 1.51 7.31
C SER A 41 -12.89 2.87 6.68
N ARG A 42 -12.12 3.70 7.39
CA ARG A 42 -11.61 5.00 6.92
C ARG A 42 -10.16 4.94 6.45
N LYS A 43 -9.53 3.76 6.50
CA LYS A 43 -8.18 3.54 5.95
C LYS A 43 -8.23 3.49 4.43
N CYS A 44 -8.21 4.67 3.83
CA CYS A 44 -8.29 4.86 2.40
C CYS A 44 -7.10 5.68 1.90
N THR A 45 -6.65 5.42 0.68
CA THR A 45 -5.74 6.28 -0.05
C THR A 45 -6.49 6.92 -1.19
N TYR A 46 -6.08 8.13 -1.58
CA TYR A 46 -6.62 8.77 -2.77
C TYR A 46 -5.52 9.35 -3.62
N THR A 47 -5.74 9.34 -4.92
CA THR A 47 -4.89 9.97 -5.92
C THR A 47 -5.75 10.80 -6.84
N GLN A 48 -5.25 11.97 -7.21
CA GLN A 48 -5.95 12.85 -8.13
C GLN A 48 -5.21 12.83 -9.46
N ALA A 49 -5.93 12.54 -10.54
CA ALA A 49 -5.39 12.57 -11.87
C ALA A 49 -6.38 13.26 -12.81
N GLN A 50 -5.86 14.13 -13.67
CA GLN A 50 -6.64 14.74 -14.73
C GLN A 50 -6.81 13.71 -15.85
N THR A 51 -7.99 13.11 -15.93
CA THR A 51 -8.33 12.13 -16.98
C THR A 51 -9.23 12.70 -18.06
N ARG A 52 -9.57 14.00 -17.98
CA ARG A 52 -10.46 14.69 -18.90
C ARG A 52 -9.85 16.02 -19.38
N SER A 53 -10.54 16.74 -20.26
CA SER A 53 -10.10 18.02 -20.84
C SER A 53 -9.71 19.04 -19.76
N ALA A 54 -8.93 20.06 -20.14
CA ALA A 54 -8.43 21.08 -19.23
C ALA A 54 -9.53 21.86 -18.48
N ASP A 55 -10.72 21.96 -19.07
CA ASP A 55 -11.88 22.68 -18.51
C ASP A 55 -12.70 21.85 -17.50
N GLU A 56 -12.43 20.55 -17.38
CA GLU A 56 -13.14 19.67 -16.44
C GLU A 56 -12.29 19.42 -15.18
N PRO A 57 -12.92 19.31 -13.99
CA PRO A 57 -12.21 19.10 -12.74
C PRO A 57 -11.46 17.76 -12.72
N MET A 58 -10.38 17.71 -11.95
CA MET A 58 -9.59 16.49 -11.77
C MET A 58 -10.43 15.34 -11.20
N THR A 59 -10.19 14.12 -11.69
CA THR A 59 -10.85 12.93 -11.16
C THR A 59 -10.08 12.43 -9.94
N THR A 60 -10.79 12.23 -8.83
CA THR A 60 -10.21 11.68 -7.60
C THR A 60 -10.45 10.17 -7.56
N PHE A 61 -9.38 9.38 -7.60
CA PHE A 61 -9.40 7.94 -7.43
C PHE A 61 -9.21 7.61 -5.96
N ALA A 62 -10.09 6.79 -5.40
CA ALA A 62 -10.05 6.35 -4.02
C ALA A 62 -9.84 4.83 -3.97
N TYR A 63 -9.00 4.39 -3.03
CA TYR A 63 -8.69 3.00 -2.77
C TYR A 63 -8.80 2.71 -1.28
N CYS A 64 -9.48 1.62 -0.93
CA CYS A 64 -9.56 1.15 0.44
C CYS A 64 -8.43 0.16 0.73
N LEU A 65 -7.57 0.49 1.69
CA LEU A 65 -6.43 -0.34 2.08
C LEU A 65 -6.85 -1.60 2.86
N THR A 66 -8.06 -1.63 3.43
CA THR A 66 -8.52 -2.79 4.21
C THR A 66 -9.23 -3.85 3.39
N CYS A 67 -10.00 -3.46 2.36
CA CYS A 67 -10.80 -4.41 1.56
C CYS A 67 -10.50 -4.40 0.06
N GLY A 68 -9.57 -3.54 -0.39
CA GLY A 68 -9.17 -3.43 -1.79
C GLY A 68 -10.20 -2.75 -2.71
N HIS A 69 -11.29 -2.20 -2.15
CA HIS A 69 -12.31 -1.53 -2.96
C HIS A 69 -11.76 -0.25 -3.61
N ARG A 70 -12.06 -0.05 -4.90
CA ARG A 70 -11.64 1.11 -5.70
C ARG A 70 -12.87 1.81 -6.26
N TRP A 71 -12.89 3.13 -6.16
CA TRP A 71 -13.94 3.97 -6.75
C TRP A 71 -13.37 5.32 -7.19
N LYS A 72 -14.14 6.08 -7.95
CA LYS A 72 -13.76 7.42 -8.44
C LYS A 72 -14.84 8.45 -8.11
N PHE A 73 -14.41 9.67 -7.85
CA PHE A 73 -15.26 10.85 -7.81
C PHE A 73 -15.02 11.64 -9.11
N CYS A 74 -16.10 11.87 -9.87
CA CYS A 74 -16.13 12.73 -11.05
C CYS A 74 -16.67 14.10 -10.67
#